data_AF-T1AUC5-F1
#
_entry.id   AF-T1AUC5-F1
#
_cell.length_a   1.000
_cell.length_b   1.000
_cell.length_c   1.000
_cell.angle_alpha   90.00
_cell.angle_beta   90.00
_cell.angle_gamma   90.00
#
_symmetry.space_group_name_H-M   'P 1'
#
loop_
_entity.id
_entity.type
_entity.pdbx_description
1 polymer ?
#
loop_
_entity_poly.entity_id
_entity_poly.type
_entity_poly.pdbx_seq_one_letter_code
_entity_poly.pdbx_strand_id
1 'polypeptide(L)'
;MGAADARRAASALNRLGLGARNGEIAALGDAESWALRQSRQRAGELGVFAGLPDSLDYLRKEAQLQRQRRALKREEAGQPTPTVPGKDGKPVNPLARLYARMFGADLRREASARWQLAARTGTPFAERLVRFWSNHFAVSVDKGPARLYAAPMEREAIRPHLNGRFYDMLLAVEQHPAMLRYLDQAQSVGPDSPLAERVDRRLARRADGQPARKLGLNENLAREIMELHTLGVGAHYTQADVSQFARALTGWSLPLPRELEQGDVTCAFKFRPFAHEPGSVTVQGRTYADGGENQAKAILADFAVHPATAQHLATELATHCVSDAAVRTGQRHGAGLPRQRRHAAGAVRGDARASGHLGAGRAQVPHAAGPA
;
A
#
# COMPACT_ATOMS: atom_id res chain seq x y z
N MET A 1 -4.18 -8.31 46.22
CA MET A 1 -3.33 -8.77 45.10
C MET A 1 -1.88 -8.70 45.54
N GLY A 2 -1.09 -9.75 45.36
CA GLY A 2 0.34 -9.73 45.70
C GLY A 2 1.14 -8.82 44.78
N ALA A 3 2.30 -8.33 45.23
CA ALA A 3 3.16 -7.45 44.42
C ALA A 3 3.72 -8.11 43.14
N ALA A 4 3.79 -9.44 43.09
CA ALA A 4 4.16 -10.20 41.89
C ALA A 4 3.01 -10.22 40.87
N ASP A 5 1.78 -10.47 41.32
CA ASP A 5 0.59 -10.48 40.47
C ASP A 5 0.31 -9.10 39.88
N ALA A 6 0.49 -8.04 40.70
CA ALA A 6 0.39 -6.66 40.25
C ALA A 6 1.35 -6.34 39.09
N ARG A 7 2.59 -6.83 39.19
CA ARG A 7 3.61 -6.66 38.14
C ARG A 7 3.28 -7.44 36.88
N ARG A 8 2.80 -8.68 37.01
CA ARG A 8 2.35 -9.49 35.86
C ARG A 8 1.16 -8.85 35.16
N ALA A 9 0.19 -8.35 35.93
CA ALA A 9 -0.98 -7.66 35.39
C ALA A 9 -0.60 -6.36 34.66
N ALA A 10 0.26 -5.54 35.27
CA ALA A 10 0.80 -4.35 34.63
C ALA A 10 1.59 -4.68 33.35
N SER A 11 2.39 -5.74 33.36
CA SER A 11 3.13 -6.20 32.18
C SER A 11 2.18 -6.61 31.06
N ALA A 12 1.19 -7.47 31.34
CA ALA A 12 0.21 -7.92 30.34
C ALA A 12 -0.58 -6.74 29.72
N LEU A 13 -1.07 -5.80 30.53
CA LEU A 13 -1.84 -4.65 30.04
C LEU A 13 -1.02 -3.71 29.14
N ASN A 14 0.27 -3.52 29.43
CA ASN A 14 1.13 -2.63 28.65
C ASN A 14 1.78 -3.31 27.43
N ARG A 15 2.16 -4.59 27.58
CA ARG A 15 2.87 -5.36 26.55
C ARG A 15 1.95 -6.05 25.56
N LEU A 16 0.80 -6.54 26.03
CA LEU A 16 -0.18 -7.22 25.18
C LEU A 16 -1.40 -6.33 24.91
N GLY A 17 -1.75 -5.44 25.84
CA GLY A 17 -2.80 -4.45 25.64
C GLY A 17 -2.33 -3.12 25.02
N LEU A 18 -3.17 -2.10 25.18
CA LEU A 18 -2.92 -0.72 24.74
C LEU A 18 -2.50 0.19 25.90
N GLY A 19 -2.06 -0.39 27.02
CA GLY A 19 -1.80 0.31 28.27
C GLY A 19 -2.92 0.11 29.29
N ALA A 20 -2.55 0.16 30.57
CA ALA A 20 -3.50 0.00 31.67
C ALA A 20 -4.36 1.25 31.87
N ARG A 21 -5.68 1.06 32.02
CA ARG A 21 -6.60 2.11 32.49
C ARG A 21 -6.65 2.15 34.01
N ASN A 22 -7.21 3.24 34.53
CA ASN A 22 -7.40 3.43 35.98
C ASN A 22 -8.15 2.23 36.58
N GLY A 23 -7.52 1.57 37.57
CA GLY A 23 -8.07 0.41 38.25
C GLY A 23 -7.91 -0.94 37.55
N GLU A 24 -7.54 -1.00 36.25
CA GLU A 24 -7.45 -2.27 35.52
C GLU A 24 -6.36 -3.20 36.07
N ILE A 25 -5.24 -2.66 36.54
CA ILE A 25 -4.16 -3.48 37.13
C ILE A 25 -4.67 -4.26 38.34
N ALA A 26 -5.47 -3.61 39.20
CA ALA A 26 -6.05 -4.25 40.38
C ALA A 26 -7.18 -5.22 40.03
N ALA A 27 -7.90 -4.99 38.94
CA ALA A 27 -9.08 -5.75 38.53
C ALA A 27 -8.79 -6.94 37.59
N LEU A 28 -7.60 -7.01 36.98
CA LEU A 28 -7.28 -8.01 35.94
C LEU A 28 -7.41 -9.46 36.42
N GLY A 29 -7.02 -9.72 37.67
CA GLY A 29 -6.84 -11.07 38.20
C GLY A 29 -5.64 -11.77 37.58
N ASP A 30 -5.83 -12.99 37.08
CA ASP A 30 -4.78 -13.78 36.44
C ASP A 30 -4.44 -13.28 35.03
N ALA A 31 -3.17 -12.92 34.83
CA ALA A 31 -2.70 -12.28 33.60
C ALA A 31 -2.64 -13.22 32.39
N GLU A 32 -2.28 -14.48 32.62
CA GLU A 32 -2.20 -15.48 31.56
C GLU A 32 -3.58 -15.82 31.02
N SER A 33 -4.53 -16.11 31.91
CA SER A 33 -5.93 -16.34 31.55
C SER A 33 -6.55 -15.12 30.85
N TRP A 34 -6.21 -13.91 31.29
CA TRP A 34 -6.64 -12.68 30.61
C TRP A 34 -6.11 -12.62 29.17
N ALA A 35 -4.80 -12.86 28.96
CA ALA A 35 -4.17 -12.81 27.65
C ALA A 35 -4.74 -13.88 26.70
N LEU A 36 -4.90 -15.11 27.18
CA LEU A 36 -5.46 -16.21 26.39
C LEU A 36 -6.91 -15.94 25.99
N ARG A 37 -7.75 -15.42 26.91
CA ARG A 37 -9.14 -15.03 26.55
C ARG A 37 -9.16 -13.92 25.50
N GLN A 38 -8.35 -12.89 25.69
CA GLN A 38 -8.29 -11.73 24.79
C GLN A 38 -7.77 -12.08 23.39
N SER A 39 -6.78 -12.99 23.29
CA SER A 39 -6.24 -13.47 22.00
C SER A 39 -7.27 -14.20 21.12
N ARG A 40 -8.31 -14.77 21.75
CA ARG A 40 -9.38 -15.52 21.07
C ARG A 40 -10.60 -14.66 20.74
N GLN A 41 -10.69 -13.46 21.32
CA GLN A 41 -11.79 -12.54 21.06
C GLN A 41 -11.58 -11.82 19.73
N ARG A 42 -12.67 -11.63 18.98
CA ARG A 42 -12.64 -10.74 17.81
C ARG A 42 -12.36 -9.32 18.29
N ALA A 43 -11.64 -8.54 17.50
CA ALA A 43 -11.50 -7.11 17.76
C ALA A 43 -12.89 -6.47 17.77
N GLY A 44 -13.33 -6.00 18.93
CA GLY A 44 -14.62 -5.35 19.04
C GLY A 44 -14.61 -4.05 18.24
N GLU A 45 -15.61 -3.83 17.39
CA GLU A 45 -15.66 -2.65 16.52
C GLU A 45 -16.45 -1.48 17.12
N LEU A 46 -17.13 -1.66 18.26
CA LEU A 46 -17.94 -0.64 18.99
C LEU A 46 -18.87 0.22 18.09
N GLY A 47 -19.17 -0.23 16.87
CA GLY A 47 -19.85 0.56 15.84
C GLY A 47 -19.06 1.77 15.31
N VAL A 48 -17.79 1.97 15.68
CA VAL A 48 -17.03 3.20 15.30
C VAL A 48 -16.80 3.32 13.79
N PHE A 49 -16.91 2.21 13.07
CA PHE A 49 -16.75 2.16 11.62
C PHE A 49 -18.06 2.26 10.84
N ALA A 50 -19.20 2.37 11.54
CA ALA A 50 -20.51 2.41 10.89
C ALA A 50 -20.62 3.61 9.92
N GLY A 51 -21.11 3.33 8.71
CA GLY A 51 -21.29 4.33 7.66
C GLY A 51 -19.99 4.92 7.11
N LEU A 52 -18.84 4.27 7.30
CA LEU A 52 -17.64 4.56 6.53
C LEU A 52 -17.71 3.86 5.17
N PRO A 53 -17.23 4.50 4.08
CA PRO A 53 -17.21 3.87 2.75
C PRO A 53 -16.31 2.64 2.75
N ASP A 54 -16.71 1.60 2.03
CA ASP A 54 -15.83 0.47 1.74
C ASP A 54 -14.88 0.78 0.56
N SER A 55 -13.96 -0.14 0.26
CA SER A 55 -13.05 0.01 -0.87
C SER A 55 -13.77 0.13 -2.22
N LEU A 56 -14.92 -0.52 -2.41
CA LEU A 56 -15.68 -0.46 -3.65
C LEU A 56 -16.37 0.91 -3.82
N ASP A 57 -16.85 1.50 -2.73
CA ASP A 57 -17.39 2.86 -2.70
C ASP A 57 -16.31 3.89 -3.02
N TYR A 58 -15.10 3.73 -2.49
CA TYR A 58 -13.98 4.59 -2.88
C TYR A 58 -13.63 4.44 -4.36
N LEU A 59 -13.63 3.22 -4.90
CA LEU A 59 -13.44 2.98 -6.34
C LEU A 59 -14.49 3.70 -7.19
N ARG A 60 -15.77 3.63 -6.81
CA ARG A 60 -16.87 4.33 -7.49
C ARG A 60 -16.70 5.86 -7.42
N LYS A 61 -16.36 6.40 -6.24
CA LYS A 61 -16.06 7.83 -6.06
C LYS A 61 -14.88 8.27 -6.92
N GLU A 62 -13.82 7.45 -7.03
CA GLU A 62 -12.69 7.74 -7.92
C GLU A 62 -13.08 7.71 -9.40
N ALA A 63 -13.92 6.76 -9.83
CA ALA A 63 -14.43 6.72 -11.21
C ALA A 63 -15.23 8.00 -11.55
N GLN A 64 -16.09 8.45 -10.63
CA GLN A 64 -16.80 9.73 -10.75
C GLN A 64 -15.85 10.93 -10.86
N LEU A 65 -14.81 10.99 -10.00
CA LEU A 65 -13.80 12.05 -10.06
C LEU A 65 -13.06 12.04 -11.41
N GLN A 66 -12.71 10.87 -11.93
CA GLN A 66 -12.06 10.75 -13.23
C GLN A 66 -12.95 11.24 -14.37
N ARG A 67 -14.27 10.96 -14.32
CA ARG A 67 -15.24 11.46 -15.30
C ARG A 67 -15.33 12.99 -15.26
N GLN A 68 -15.48 13.57 -14.07
CA GLN A 68 -15.52 15.03 -13.90
C GLN A 68 -14.23 15.69 -14.38
N ARG A 69 -13.07 15.09 -14.07
CA ARG A 69 -11.78 15.56 -14.58
C ARG A 69 -11.70 15.53 -16.11
N ARG A 70 -12.27 14.50 -16.75
CA ARG A 70 -12.31 14.41 -18.22
C ARG A 70 -13.26 15.44 -18.84
N ALA A 71 -14.39 15.74 -18.19
CA ALA A 71 -15.32 16.77 -18.62
C ALA A 71 -14.67 18.17 -18.56
N LEU A 72 -14.09 18.53 -17.41
CA LEU A 72 -13.37 19.80 -17.24
C LEU A 72 -12.25 19.98 -18.27
N LYS A 73 -11.44 18.93 -18.50
CA LYS A 73 -10.39 18.98 -19.52
C LYS A 73 -10.90 19.17 -20.95
N ARG A 74 -12.12 18.73 -21.26
CA ARG A 74 -12.74 18.92 -22.58
C ARG A 74 -13.27 20.35 -22.72
N GLU A 75 -13.85 20.89 -21.66
CA GLU A 75 -14.36 22.27 -21.61
C GLU A 75 -13.22 23.30 -21.63
N GLU A 76 -12.10 23.01 -20.96
CA GLU A 76 -10.93 23.90 -20.82
C GLU A 76 -9.85 23.67 -21.91
N ALA A 77 -10.14 22.92 -22.97
CA ALA A 77 -9.14 22.58 -24.00
C ALA A 77 -8.59 23.84 -24.70
N GLY A 78 -7.37 24.24 -24.33
CA GLY A 78 -6.69 25.43 -24.85
C GLY A 78 -6.65 26.63 -23.91
N GLN A 79 -7.22 26.53 -22.70
CA GLN A 79 -7.18 27.59 -21.68
C GLN A 79 -6.23 27.23 -20.52
N PRO A 80 -5.58 28.22 -19.88
CA PRO A 80 -4.76 27.98 -18.68
C PRO A 80 -5.64 27.39 -17.57
N THR A 81 -5.10 26.43 -16.80
CA THR A 81 -5.84 25.74 -15.74
C THR A 81 -6.42 26.76 -14.76
N PRO A 82 -7.76 26.88 -14.64
CA PRO A 82 -8.36 27.88 -13.78
C PRO A 82 -7.98 27.58 -12.33
N THR A 83 -7.60 28.61 -11.59
CA THR A 83 -7.31 28.52 -10.16
C THR A 83 -8.47 29.11 -9.38
N VAL A 84 -8.90 28.44 -8.30
CA VAL A 84 -10.00 28.95 -7.46
C VAL A 84 -9.40 29.61 -6.20
N PRO A 85 -9.91 30.77 -5.73
CA PRO A 85 -9.40 31.43 -4.52
C PRO A 85 -9.51 30.51 -3.29
N GLY A 86 -8.38 30.19 -2.65
CA GLY A 86 -8.31 29.40 -1.42
C GLY A 86 -8.81 30.19 -0.20
N LYS A 87 -8.96 29.52 0.94
CA LYS A 87 -9.36 30.18 2.20
C LYS A 87 -8.37 31.27 2.62
N ASP A 88 -7.10 31.12 2.27
CA ASP A 88 -6.03 32.08 2.56
C ASP A 88 -5.76 33.02 1.38
N GLY A 89 -6.69 33.16 0.43
CA GLY A 89 -6.54 33.95 -0.79
C GLY A 89 -5.61 33.35 -1.86
N LYS A 90 -4.81 32.33 -1.52
CA LYS A 90 -3.90 31.66 -2.47
C LYS A 90 -4.67 30.86 -3.53
N PRO A 91 -4.22 30.87 -4.80
CA PRO A 91 -4.85 30.07 -5.86
C PRO A 91 -4.71 28.57 -5.56
N VAL A 92 -5.82 27.85 -5.57
CA VAL A 92 -5.85 26.39 -5.38
C VAL A 92 -6.33 25.71 -6.65
N ASN A 93 -5.68 24.61 -7.01
CA ASN A 93 -6.10 23.74 -8.10
C ASN A 93 -7.55 23.22 -7.84
N PRO A 94 -8.51 23.43 -8.77
CA PRO A 94 -9.89 22.98 -8.64
C PRO A 94 -10.00 21.48 -8.31
N LEU A 95 -9.12 20.65 -8.90
CA LEU A 95 -9.12 19.20 -8.67
C LEU A 95 -8.69 18.84 -7.24
N ALA A 96 -7.73 19.58 -6.67
CA ALA A 96 -7.32 19.36 -5.28
C ALA A 96 -8.44 19.73 -4.30
N ARG A 97 -9.18 20.81 -4.59
CA ARG A 97 -10.36 21.21 -3.82
C ARG A 97 -11.49 20.20 -3.93
N LEU A 98 -11.76 19.71 -5.14
CA LEU A 98 -12.76 18.68 -5.39
C LEU A 98 -12.41 17.39 -4.64
N TYR A 99 -11.15 16.94 -4.71
CA TYR A 99 -10.66 15.79 -3.95
C TYR A 99 -10.86 15.98 -2.44
N ALA A 100 -10.46 17.12 -1.89
CA ALA A 100 -10.64 17.42 -0.47
C ALA A 100 -12.12 17.43 -0.05
N ARG A 101 -13.02 17.91 -0.92
CA ARG A 101 -14.47 17.89 -0.69
C ARG A 101 -15.05 16.48 -0.74
N MET A 102 -14.59 15.65 -1.68
CA MET A 102 -15.10 14.29 -1.87
C MET A 102 -14.62 13.30 -0.79
N PHE A 103 -13.37 13.41 -0.34
CA PHE A 103 -12.75 12.39 0.51
C PHE A 103 -12.31 12.90 1.89
N GLY A 104 -12.19 14.22 2.07
CA GLY A 104 -11.57 14.78 3.27
C GLY A 104 -12.32 14.48 4.56
N ALA A 105 -13.65 14.45 4.53
CA ALA A 105 -14.46 14.07 5.69
C ALA A 105 -14.28 12.60 6.05
N ASP A 106 -14.33 11.71 5.05
CA ASP A 106 -14.18 10.27 5.24
C ASP A 106 -12.80 9.93 5.82
N LEU A 107 -11.72 10.50 5.26
CA LEU A 107 -10.35 10.30 5.78
C LEU A 107 -10.18 10.74 7.25
N ARG A 108 -10.82 11.84 7.65
CA ARG A 108 -10.80 12.28 9.05
C ARG A 108 -11.60 11.35 9.95
N ARG A 109 -12.74 10.83 9.47
CA ARG A 109 -13.56 9.85 10.21
C ARG A 109 -12.83 8.53 10.38
N GLU A 110 -12.19 8.01 9.33
CA GLU A 110 -11.33 6.81 9.39
C GLU A 110 -10.23 6.96 10.45
N ALA A 111 -9.49 8.06 10.42
CA ALA A 111 -8.44 8.33 11.40
C ALA A 111 -9.00 8.43 12.83
N SER A 112 -10.15 9.10 13.00
CA SER A 112 -10.79 9.28 14.32
C SER A 112 -11.35 7.98 14.89
N ALA A 113 -11.93 7.12 14.05
CA ALA A 113 -12.52 5.85 14.47
C ALA A 113 -11.49 4.94 15.13
N ARG A 114 -10.27 4.87 14.57
CA ARG A 114 -9.16 4.10 15.15
C ARG A 114 -8.78 4.55 16.56
N TRP A 115 -8.75 5.86 16.82
CA TRP A 115 -8.45 6.40 18.15
C TRP A 115 -9.60 6.18 19.13
N GLN A 116 -10.85 6.36 18.69
CA GLN A 116 -12.02 6.09 19.52
C GLN A 116 -12.08 4.62 19.95
N LEU A 117 -11.77 3.71 19.04
CA LEU A 117 -11.72 2.28 19.35
C LEU A 117 -10.60 1.95 20.33
N ALA A 118 -9.39 2.44 20.08
CA ALA A 118 -8.25 2.22 20.95
C ALA A 118 -8.50 2.71 22.39
N ALA A 119 -9.19 3.85 22.56
CA ALA A 119 -9.48 4.41 23.88
C ALA A 119 -10.57 3.66 24.66
N ARG A 120 -11.47 2.94 23.97
CA ARG A 120 -12.71 2.41 24.57
C ARG A 120 -12.82 0.89 24.52
N THR A 121 -12.04 0.21 23.69
CA THR A 121 -12.17 -1.23 23.45
C THR A 121 -12.08 -2.03 24.76
N GLY A 122 -12.97 -3.01 24.89
CA GLY A 122 -12.86 -4.07 25.92
C GLY A 122 -11.90 -5.19 25.50
N THR A 123 -11.37 -5.11 24.28
CA THR A 123 -10.49 -6.12 23.67
C THR A 123 -9.12 -5.53 23.28
N PRO A 124 -8.37 -4.93 24.23
CA PRO A 124 -7.14 -4.20 23.90
C PRO A 124 -6.05 -5.07 23.26
N PHE A 125 -6.00 -6.37 23.56
CA PHE A 125 -5.03 -7.25 22.91
C PHE A 125 -5.39 -7.51 21.45
N ALA A 126 -6.66 -7.77 21.14
CA ALA A 126 -7.11 -7.93 19.76
C ALA A 126 -6.82 -6.66 18.93
N GLU A 127 -7.07 -5.47 19.48
CA GLU A 127 -6.72 -4.21 18.80
C GLU A 127 -5.20 -4.02 18.65
N ARG A 128 -4.38 -4.49 19.60
CA ARG A 128 -2.93 -4.51 19.44
C ARG A 128 -2.50 -5.43 18.30
N LEU A 129 -3.10 -6.61 18.17
CA LEU A 129 -2.84 -7.53 17.07
C LEU A 129 -3.27 -6.94 15.72
N VAL A 130 -4.38 -6.21 15.65
CA VAL A 130 -4.74 -5.45 14.45
C VAL A 130 -3.64 -4.46 14.07
N ARG A 131 -3.05 -3.74 15.04
CA ARG A 131 -1.92 -2.83 14.78
C ARG A 131 -0.66 -3.56 14.34
N PHE A 132 -0.37 -4.73 14.91
CA PHE A 132 0.70 -5.60 14.47
C PHE A 132 0.53 -5.97 13.00
N TRP A 133 -0.63 -6.51 12.61
CA TRP A 133 -0.89 -6.91 11.22
C TRP A 133 -0.95 -5.72 10.25
N SER A 134 -1.52 -4.59 10.66
CA SER A 134 -1.50 -3.37 9.85
C SER A 134 -0.08 -2.83 9.63
N ASN A 135 0.86 -3.14 10.53
CA ASN A 135 2.27 -2.82 10.36
C ASN A 135 3.01 -3.88 9.54
N HIS A 136 2.68 -5.17 9.70
CA HIS A 136 3.21 -6.28 8.91
C HIS A 136 2.95 -6.08 7.41
N PHE A 137 1.71 -5.75 7.07
CA PHE A 137 1.27 -5.50 5.70
C PHE A 137 1.26 -4.00 5.34
N ALA A 138 2.23 -3.24 5.84
CA ALA A 138 2.18 -1.78 5.78
C ALA A 138 2.06 -1.24 4.34
N VAL A 139 1.06 -0.38 4.13
CA VAL A 139 0.93 0.43 2.92
C VAL A 139 1.18 1.90 3.25
N SER A 140 1.96 2.60 2.42
CA SER A 140 2.21 4.03 2.64
C SER A 140 1.08 4.90 2.09
N VAL A 141 0.55 5.78 2.94
CA VAL A 141 -0.42 6.82 2.57
C VAL A 141 0.18 7.95 1.74
N ASP A 142 1.52 8.03 1.65
CA ASP A 142 2.22 8.97 0.78
C ASP A 142 2.10 8.56 -0.68
N LYS A 143 1.85 7.26 -0.95
CA LYS A 143 1.50 6.79 -2.27
C LYS A 143 0.05 7.18 -2.56
N GLY A 144 -0.10 8.32 -3.24
CA GLY A 144 -1.39 8.95 -3.54
C GLY A 144 -2.53 7.99 -3.93
N PRO A 145 -2.33 7.06 -4.90
CA PRO A 145 -3.37 6.09 -5.27
C PRO A 145 -3.79 5.13 -4.15
N ALA A 146 -2.89 4.74 -3.23
CA ALA A 146 -3.19 3.81 -2.14
C ALA A 146 -3.81 4.49 -0.91
N ARG A 147 -3.68 5.81 -0.78
CA ARG A 147 -4.06 6.59 0.40
C ARG A 147 -5.48 6.34 0.91
N LEU A 148 -6.45 6.24 0.01
CA LEU A 148 -7.87 6.07 0.37
C LEU A 148 -8.17 4.68 0.95
N TYR A 149 -7.30 3.70 0.67
CA TYR A 149 -7.58 2.29 0.90
C TYR A 149 -6.82 1.72 2.11
N ALA A 150 -5.87 2.47 2.68
CA ALA A 150 -5.09 2.02 3.83
C ALA A 150 -5.97 1.70 5.05
N ALA A 151 -6.94 2.58 5.38
CA ALA A 151 -7.86 2.33 6.48
C ALA A 151 -8.91 1.24 6.15
N PRO A 152 -9.55 1.23 4.97
CA PRO A 152 -10.37 0.11 4.52
C PRO A 152 -9.68 -1.25 4.59
N MET A 153 -8.39 -1.35 4.24
CA MET A 153 -7.65 -2.62 4.31
C MET A 153 -7.62 -3.22 5.72
N GLU A 154 -7.46 -2.37 6.73
CA GLU A 154 -7.53 -2.81 8.12
C GLU A 154 -8.91 -3.39 8.44
N ARG A 155 -9.99 -2.75 7.98
CA ARG A 155 -11.38 -3.15 8.25
C ARG A 155 -11.85 -4.36 7.43
N GLU A 156 -11.39 -4.46 6.19
CA GLU A 156 -11.91 -5.41 5.20
C GLU A 156 -11.02 -6.66 5.10
N ALA A 157 -9.70 -6.53 5.25
CA ALA A 157 -8.75 -7.63 5.09
C ALA A 157 -8.18 -8.13 6.43
N ILE A 158 -7.89 -7.25 7.38
CA ILE A 158 -7.19 -7.64 8.62
C ILE A 158 -8.18 -8.03 9.73
N ARG A 159 -9.07 -7.11 10.13
CA ARG A 159 -10.00 -7.32 11.26
C ARG A 159 -10.86 -8.59 11.13
N PRO A 160 -11.42 -8.93 9.94
CA PRO A 160 -12.25 -10.13 9.81
C PRO A 160 -11.47 -11.45 9.97
N HIS A 161 -10.17 -11.43 9.68
CA HIS A 161 -9.31 -12.61 9.65
C HIS A 161 -8.38 -12.71 10.88
N LEU A 162 -8.50 -11.81 11.85
CA LEU A 162 -7.57 -11.69 12.99
C LEU A 162 -7.30 -13.01 13.73
N ASN A 163 -8.35 -13.82 13.92
CA ASN A 163 -8.30 -15.10 14.64
C ASN A 163 -8.50 -16.30 13.69
N GLY A 164 -8.34 -16.08 12.38
CA GLY A 164 -8.53 -17.07 11.33
C GLY A 164 -7.23 -17.75 10.89
N ARG A 165 -7.24 -18.33 9.70
CA ARG A 165 -6.01 -18.87 9.09
C ARG A 165 -5.20 -17.73 8.49
N PHE A 166 -3.88 -17.77 8.64
CA PHE A 166 -3.00 -16.77 8.07
C PHE A 166 -3.18 -16.61 6.55
N TYR A 167 -3.37 -17.73 5.83
CA TYR A 167 -3.68 -17.70 4.39
C TYR A 167 -4.88 -16.82 4.03
N ASP A 168 -5.94 -16.85 4.83
CA ASP A 168 -7.16 -16.07 4.52
C ASP A 168 -6.88 -14.56 4.66
N MET A 169 -6.12 -14.17 5.70
CA MET A 169 -5.67 -12.78 5.86
C MET A 169 -4.71 -12.36 4.75
N LEU A 170 -3.71 -13.19 4.46
CA LEU A 170 -2.72 -12.94 3.40
C LEU A 170 -3.44 -12.72 2.07
N LEU A 171 -4.30 -13.65 1.66
CA LEU A 171 -5.04 -13.53 0.41
C LEU A 171 -5.91 -12.27 0.38
N ALA A 172 -6.64 -11.97 1.47
CA ALA A 172 -7.48 -10.79 1.56
C ALA A 172 -6.67 -9.49 1.42
N VAL A 173 -5.47 -9.43 2.02
CA VAL A 173 -4.57 -8.28 1.91
C VAL A 173 -3.99 -8.15 0.51
N GLU A 174 -3.44 -9.23 -0.06
CA GLU A 174 -2.77 -9.17 -1.37
C GLU A 174 -3.73 -8.86 -2.51
N GLN A 175 -5.02 -9.20 -2.36
CA GLN A 175 -6.08 -8.82 -3.30
C GLN A 175 -6.72 -7.45 -2.99
N HIS A 176 -6.38 -6.83 -1.86
CA HIS A 176 -7.00 -5.57 -1.45
C HIS A 176 -6.56 -4.40 -2.35
N PRO A 177 -7.45 -3.45 -2.69
CA PRO A 177 -7.09 -2.30 -3.53
C PRO A 177 -5.97 -1.43 -2.98
N ALA A 178 -5.78 -1.41 -1.66
CA ALA A 178 -4.64 -0.76 -1.03
C ALA A 178 -3.31 -1.37 -1.49
N MET A 179 -3.17 -2.69 -1.36
CA MET A 179 -1.93 -3.41 -1.69
C MET A 179 -1.68 -3.40 -3.20
N LEU A 180 -2.71 -3.70 -3.99
CA LEU A 180 -2.62 -3.72 -5.46
C LEU A 180 -2.23 -2.36 -6.05
N ARG A 181 -2.65 -1.24 -5.44
CA ARG A 181 -2.21 0.09 -5.82
C ARG A 181 -0.84 0.44 -5.23
N TYR A 182 -0.59 0.07 -3.98
CA TYR A 182 0.65 0.40 -3.30
C TYR A 182 1.87 -0.22 -4.00
N LEU A 183 1.72 -1.40 -4.58
CA LEU A 183 2.80 -2.11 -5.28
C LEU A 183 2.68 -2.06 -6.80
N ASP A 184 1.77 -1.22 -7.33
CA ASP A 184 1.46 -1.08 -8.76
C ASP A 184 1.08 -2.40 -9.45
N GLN A 185 0.56 -3.37 -8.69
CA GLN A 185 0.20 -4.70 -9.21
C GLN A 185 -0.94 -4.62 -10.23
N ALA A 186 -1.92 -3.73 -10.02
CA ALA A 186 -3.08 -3.63 -10.90
C ALA A 186 -2.72 -3.29 -12.37
N GLN A 187 -1.48 -2.84 -12.62
CA GLN A 187 -0.92 -2.55 -13.95
C GLN A 187 0.00 -3.65 -14.49
N SER A 188 0.27 -4.70 -13.71
CA SER A 188 1.14 -5.83 -14.08
C SER A 188 0.48 -6.66 -15.18
N VAL A 189 1.23 -6.89 -16.26
CA VAL A 189 0.78 -7.66 -17.41
C VAL A 189 1.82 -8.72 -17.75
N GLY A 190 1.36 -9.96 -17.95
CA GLY A 190 2.21 -11.06 -18.38
C GLY A 190 2.89 -10.74 -19.71
N PRO A 191 4.23 -10.89 -19.81
CA PRO A 191 4.96 -10.59 -21.05
C PRO A 191 4.45 -11.37 -22.26
N ASP A 192 3.95 -12.59 -22.05
CA ASP A 192 3.45 -13.50 -23.08
C ASP A 192 1.91 -13.57 -23.07
N SER A 193 1.25 -12.63 -22.38
CA SER A 193 -0.21 -12.55 -22.31
C SER A 193 -0.85 -12.08 -23.63
N PRO A 194 -2.13 -12.46 -23.91
CA PRO A 194 -2.85 -12.00 -25.09
C PRO A 194 -2.94 -10.46 -25.21
N LEU A 195 -2.97 -9.75 -24.08
CA LEU A 195 -2.94 -8.29 -24.04
C LEU A 195 -1.57 -7.75 -24.45
N ALA A 196 -0.47 -8.31 -23.92
CA ALA A 196 0.88 -7.90 -24.28
C ALA A 196 1.11 -8.09 -25.79
N GLU A 197 0.76 -9.26 -26.33
CA GLU A 197 0.88 -9.51 -27.76
C GLU A 197 0.07 -8.53 -28.62
N ARG A 198 -1.16 -8.20 -28.20
CA ARG A 198 -2.02 -7.25 -28.93
C ARG A 198 -1.40 -5.86 -28.95
N VAL A 199 -0.82 -5.43 -27.83
CA VAL A 199 -0.11 -4.16 -27.76
C VAL A 199 1.14 -4.20 -28.63
N ASP A 200 1.96 -5.25 -28.53
CA ASP A 200 3.16 -5.42 -29.33
C ASP A 200 2.87 -5.39 -30.84
N ARG A 201 1.84 -6.13 -31.30
CA ARG A 201 1.37 -6.08 -32.69
C ARG A 201 0.94 -4.67 -33.12
N ARG A 202 0.29 -3.90 -32.24
CA ARG A 202 -0.12 -2.53 -32.53
C ARG A 202 1.09 -1.58 -32.59
N LEU A 203 2.07 -1.78 -31.72
CA LEU A 203 3.30 -0.99 -31.69
C LEU A 203 4.16 -1.26 -32.93
N ALA A 204 4.28 -2.52 -33.36
CA ALA A 204 4.99 -2.90 -34.58
C ALA A 204 4.40 -2.26 -35.85
N ARG A 205 3.10 -1.91 -35.84
CA ARG A 205 2.43 -1.22 -36.97
C ARG A 205 2.64 0.29 -36.99
N ARG A 206 3.18 0.90 -35.92
CA ARG A 206 3.45 2.35 -35.90
C ARG A 206 4.77 2.62 -36.62
N ALA A 207 4.70 3.30 -37.76
CA ALA A 207 5.85 3.61 -38.62
C ALA A 207 6.82 4.65 -38.02
N ASP A 208 6.45 5.29 -36.91
CA ASP A 208 7.05 6.57 -36.52
C ASP A 208 8.28 6.45 -35.60
N GLY A 209 8.81 5.24 -35.37
CA GLY A 209 10.06 5.01 -34.62
C GLY A 209 10.06 5.48 -33.15
N GLN A 210 8.95 6.04 -32.65
CA GLN A 210 8.87 6.53 -31.28
C GLN A 210 8.82 5.37 -30.28
N PRO A 211 9.65 5.37 -29.22
CA PRO A 211 9.63 4.34 -28.21
C PRO A 211 8.31 4.38 -27.46
N ALA A 212 7.37 3.52 -27.86
CA ALA A 212 6.16 3.31 -27.11
C ALA A 212 6.45 2.40 -25.91
N ARG A 213 5.93 2.77 -24.74
CA ARG A 213 6.12 2.01 -23.51
C ARG A 213 5.49 0.62 -23.66
N LYS A 214 6.32 -0.43 -23.74
CA LYS A 214 5.88 -1.82 -23.69
C LYS A 214 5.18 -2.08 -22.34
N LEU A 215 4.11 -2.87 -22.34
CA LEU A 215 3.53 -3.39 -21.10
C LEU A 215 4.56 -4.29 -20.41
N GLY A 216 4.61 -4.24 -19.09
CA GLY A 216 5.69 -4.88 -18.33
C GLY A 216 5.19 -5.67 -17.15
N LEU A 217 5.92 -6.75 -16.87
CA LEU A 217 5.82 -7.49 -15.63
C LEU A 217 6.25 -6.58 -14.47
N ASN A 218 5.43 -6.52 -13.42
CA ASN A 218 5.80 -5.86 -12.18
C ASN A 218 6.07 -6.92 -11.10
N GLU A 219 7.29 -6.92 -10.57
CA GLU A 219 7.77 -7.88 -9.58
C GLU A 219 7.61 -7.44 -8.14
N ASN A 220 7.20 -6.18 -7.90
CA ASN A 220 7.20 -5.61 -6.56
C ASN A 220 6.31 -6.42 -5.61
N LEU A 221 5.08 -6.74 -6.00
CA LEU A 221 4.17 -7.52 -5.15
C LEU A 221 4.74 -8.91 -4.82
N ALA A 222 5.30 -9.60 -5.80
CA ALA A 222 5.91 -10.91 -5.58
C ALA A 222 7.06 -10.82 -4.57
N ARG A 223 7.92 -9.81 -4.71
CA ARG A 223 9.04 -9.57 -3.81
C ARG A 223 8.57 -9.27 -2.39
N GLU A 224 7.63 -8.34 -2.21
CA GLU A 224 7.11 -8.00 -0.88
C GLU A 224 6.43 -9.18 -0.21
N ILE A 225 5.65 -9.98 -0.95
CA ILE A 225 5.03 -11.18 -0.42
C ILE A 225 6.08 -12.15 0.10
N MET A 226 7.08 -12.46 -0.72
CA MET A 226 8.12 -13.43 -0.37
C MET A 226 9.01 -12.92 0.77
N GLU A 227 9.45 -11.67 0.70
CA GLU A 227 10.46 -11.10 1.59
C GLU A 227 9.87 -10.62 2.92
N LEU A 228 8.78 -9.85 2.88
CA LEU A 228 8.27 -9.14 4.04
C LEU A 228 7.01 -9.80 4.61
N HIS A 229 6.08 -10.21 3.74
CA HIS A 229 4.79 -10.68 4.20
C HIS A 229 4.79 -12.16 4.61
N THR A 230 5.72 -12.97 4.09
CA THR A 230 5.77 -14.41 4.32
C THR A 230 7.13 -14.92 4.77
N LEU A 231 8.02 -15.30 3.86
CA LEU A 231 9.21 -16.12 4.16
C LEU A 231 10.24 -15.40 5.03
N GLY A 232 10.23 -14.07 5.04
CA GLY A 232 11.11 -13.24 5.84
C GLY A 232 12.42 -12.88 5.13
N VAL A 233 13.07 -11.83 5.64
CA VAL A 233 14.38 -11.38 5.15
C VAL A 233 15.43 -12.45 5.42
N GLY A 234 16.17 -12.83 4.39
CA GLY A 234 17.19 -13.88 4.49
C GLY A 234 16.67 -15.29 4.21
N ALA A 235 15.39 -15.45 3.84
CA ALA A 235 14.91 -16.70 3.27
C ALA A 235 15.63 -17.05 1.96
N HIS A 236 15.82 -18.35 1.71
CA HIS A 236 16.49 -18.84 0.51
C HIS A 236 15.51 -18.89 -0.67
N TYR A 237 15.30 -17.75 -1.34
CA TYR A 237 14.68 -17.68 -2.66
C TYR A 237 15.57 -16.89 -3.63
N THR A 238 15.37 -17.11 -4.92
CA THR A 238 16.15 -16.49 -5.98
C THR A 238 15.38 -15.36 -6.66
N GLN A 239 16.09 -14.53 -7.43
CA GLN A 239 15.45 -13.57 -8.31
C GLN A 239 14.53 -14.25 -9.34
N ALA A 240 14.87 -15.47 -9.77
CA ALA A 240 14.02 -16.24 -10.69
C ALA A 240 12.68 -16.61 -10.04
N ASP A 241 12.67 -16.98 -8.75
CA ASP A 241 11.44 -17.27 -8.01
C ASP A 241 10.54 -16.03 -7.93
N VAL A 242 11.12 -14.85 -7.70
CA VAL A 242 10.38 -13.58 -7.71
C VAL A 242 9.76 -13.32 -9.09
N SER A 243 10.53 -13.46 -10.17
CA SER A 243 10.01 -13.27 -11.54
C SER A 243 8.91 -14.28 -11.89
N GLN A 244 9.07 -15.55 -11.48
CA GLN A 244 8.09 -16.62 -11.73
C GLN A 244 6.81 -16.41 -10.92
N PHE A 245 6.92 -16.00 -9.66
CA PHE A 245 5.73 -15.68 -8.87
C PHE A 245 5.04 -14.41 -9.37
N ALA A 246 5.80 -13.40 -9.80
CA ALA A 246 5.25 -12.20 -10.44
C ALA A 246 4.43 -12.55 -11.67
N ARG A 247 4.89 -13.50 -12.50
CA ARG A 247 4.14 -14.03 -13.65
C ARG A 247 2.79 -14.60 -13.20
N ALA A 248 2.75 -15.44 -12.18
CA ALA A 248 1.49 -15.98 -11.64
C ALA A 248 0.53 -14.91 -11.08
N LEU A 249 1.06 -13.80 -10.56
CA LEU A 249 0.24 -12.69 -10.04
C LEU A 249 -0.35 -11.79 -11.14
N THR A 250 0.14 -11.86 -12.38
CA THR A 250 -0.36 -11.01 -13.47
C THR A 250 -1.86 -11.20 -13.68
N GLY A 251 -2.54 -10.13 -14.10
CA GLY A 251 -3.99 -10.13 -14.23
C GLY A 251 -4.76 -9.89 -12.91
N TRP A 252 -4.13 -9.99 -11.73
CA TRP A 252 -4.72 -9.48 -10.49
C TRP A 252 -4.85 -7.96 -10.58
N SER A 253 -6.08 -7.46 -10.57
CA SER A 253 -6.35 -6.06 -10.89
C SER A 253 -7.58 -5.55 -10.16
N LEU A 254 -7.98 -4.33 -10.52
CA LEU A 254 -9.14 -3.64 -9.99
C LEU A 254 -10.21 -3.51 -11.10
N PRO A 255 -11.49 -3.35 -10.71
CA PRO A 255 -12.51 -2.88 -11.62
C PRO A 255 -12.08 -1.57 -12.31
N LEU A 256 -12.27 -1.50 -13.63
CA LEU A 256 -12.01 -0.29 -14.39
C LEU A 256 -13.13 0.73 -14.13
N PRO A 257 -12.83 2.04 -14.25
CA PRO A 257 -13.84 3.09 -14.06
C PRO A 257 -15.13 2.88 -14.86
N ARG A 258 -15.02 2.39 -16.10
CA ARG A 258 -16.19 2.10 -16.96
C ARG A 258 -17.07 0.97 -16.44
N GLU A 259 -16.48 -0.04 -15.81
CA GLU A 259 -17.22 -1.16 -15.22
C GLU A 259 -17.93 -0.71 -13.95
N LEU A 260 -17.25 0.10 -13.13
CA LEU A 260 -17.86 0.70 -11.93
C LEU A 260 -19.06 1.61 -12.27
N GLU A 261 -19.06 2.23 -13.45
CA GLU A 261 -20.18 3.04 -13.95
C GLU A 261 -21.36 2.21 -14.45
N GLN A 262 -21.13 0.96 -14.88
CA GLN A 262 -22.18 0.04 -15.35
C GLN A 262 -22.99 -0.57 -14.19
N GLY A 263 -22.42 -0.58 -12.97
CA GLY A 263 -23.14 -0.93 -11.74
C GLY A 263 -23.20 -2.43 -11.42
N ASP A 264 -22.60 -3.29 -12.25
CA ASP A 264 -22.54 -4.75 -12.08
C ASP A 264 -21.38 -5.22 -11.17
N VAL A 265 -20.49 -4.31 -10.77
CA VAL A 265 -19.33 -4.61 -9.92
C VAL A 265 -19.75 -4.74 -8.46
N THR A 266 -19.52 -5.93 -7.88
CA THR A 266 -19.80 -6.27 -6.48
C THR A 266 -18.54 -6.44 -5.62
N CYS A 267 -17.35 -6.52 -6.24
CA CYS A 267 -16.09 -6.71 -5.54
C CYS A 267 -15.05 -5.69 -6.00
N ALA A 268 -14.20 -5.23 -5.07
CA ALA A 268 -13.12 -4.29 -5.36
C ALA A 268 -11.88 -4.94 -5.99
N PHE A 269 -11.85 -6.27 -6.08
CA PHE A 269 -10.84 -7.06 -6.80
C PHE A 269 -11.43 -7.60 -8.11
N LYS A 270 -10.60 -7.70 -9.15
CA LYS A 270 -10.97 -8.33 -10.42
C LYS A 270 -9.78 -9.00 -11.11
N PHE A 271 -9.90 -10.28 -11.40
CA PHE A 271 -8.95 -10.98 -12.25
C PHE A 271 -9.17 -10.67 -13.74
N ARG A 272 -8.06 -10.53 -14.49
CA ARG A 272 -8.01 -10.19 -15.91
C ARG A 272 -7.31 -11.31 -16.69
N PRO A 273 -8.04 -12.31 -17.20
CA PRO A 273 -7.44 -13.42 -17.94
C PRO A 273 -6.57 -12.98 -19.12
N PHE A 274 -6.98 -11.94 -19.87
CA PHE A 274 -6.21 -11.44 -21.01
C PHE A 274 -4.88 -10.76 -20.65
N ALA A 275 -4.69 -10.33 -19.40
CA ALA A 275 -3.46 -9.73 -18.92
C ALA A 275 -2.60 -10.73 -18.12
N HIS A 276 -3.12 -11.93 -17.88
CA HIS A 276 -2.41 -12.98 -17.16
C HIS A 276 -1.40 -13.67 -18.08
N GLU A 277 -0.26 -13.98 -17.51
CA GLU A 277 0.78 -14.78 -18.11
C GLU A 277 0.32 -16.22 -18.27
N PRO A 278 0.30 -16.78 -19.48
CA PRO A 278 -0.10 -18.17 -19.67
C PRO A 278 1.02 -19.14 -19.27
N GLY A 279 0.62 -20.38 -18.97
CA GLY A 279 1.55 -21.49 -18.74
C GLY A 279 1.91 -21.72 -17.26
N SER A 280 2.69 -22.77 -17.04
CA SER A 280 3.14 -23.14 -15.69
C SER A 280 4.29 -22.26 -15.21
N VAL A 281 4.30 -21.95 -13.92
CA VAL A 281 5.44 -21.28 -13.26
C VAL A 281 6.13 -22.23 -12.29
N THR A 282 7.42 -22.02 -12.02
CA THR A 282 8.15 -22.75 -10.97
C THR A 282 8.67 -21.78 -9.93
N VAL A 283 8.31 -22.01 -8.66
CA VAL A 283 8.66 -21.14 -7.53
C VAL A 283 9.14 -22.03 -6.38
N GLN A 284 10.33 -21.75 -5.84
CA GLN A 284 11.01 -22.54 -4.81
C GLN A 284 11.06 -24.05 -5.15
N GLY A 285 11.38 -24.36 -6.41
CA GLY A 285 11.50 -25.74 -6.89
C GLY A 285 10.17 -26.48 -7.08
N ARG A 286 9.02 -25.83 -6.86
CA ARG A 286 7.69 -26.40 -7.05
C ARG A 286 7.02 -25.80 -8.29
N THR A 287 6.49 -26.67 -9.16
CA THR A 287 5.81 -26.25 -10.39
C THR A 287 4.31 -26.14 -10.17
N TYR A 288 3.74 -25.01 -10.57
CA TYR A 288 2.31 -24.71 -10.51
C TYR A 288 1.78 -24.64 -11.95
N ALA A 289 0.79 -25.48 -12.27
CA ALA A 289 0.14 -25.47 -13.58
C ALA A 289 -0.54 -24.12 -13.86
N ASP A 290 -0.84 -23.85 -15.13
CA ASP A 290 -1.68 -22.71 -15.50
C ASP A 290 -3.07 -22.89 -14.91
N GLY A 291 -3.43 -22.03 -13.96
CA GLY A 291 -4.70 -22.04 -13.26
C GLY A 291 -5.40 -20.70 -13.30
N GLY A 292 -4.95 -19.77 -14.16
CA GLY A 292 -5.37 -18.37 -14.12
C GLY A 292 -5.22 -17.76 -12.73
N GLU A 293 -6.32 -17.20 -12.20
CA GLU A 293 -6.34 -16.58 -10.87
C GLU A 293 -5.86 -17.51 -9.75
N ASN A 294 -6.14 -18.81 -9.87
CA ASN A 294 -5.85 -19.79 -8.83
C ASN A 294 -4.36 -20.16 -8.75
N GLN A 295 -3.56 -19.86 -9.78
CA GLN A 295 -2.12 -20.17 -9.78
C GLN A 295 -1.41 -19.41 -8.65
N ALA A 296 -1.61 -18.10 -8.55
CA ALA A 296 -1.06 -17.30 -7.46
C ALA A 296 -1.65 -17.66 -6.09
N LYS A 297 -2.94 -18.02 -6.02
CA LYS A 297 -3.56 -18.48 -4.76
C LYS A 297 -2.93 -19.75 -4.23
N ALA A 298 -2.59 -20.70 -5.11
CA ALA A 298 -1.91 -21.93 -4.73
C ALA A 298 -0.50 -21.65 -4.17
N ILE A 299 0.25 -20.73 -4.80
CA ILE A 299 1.57 -20.31 -4.31
C ILE A 299 1.45 -19.64 -2.93
N LEU A 300 0.48 -18.75 -2.74
CA LEU A 300 0.21 -18.12 -1.44
C LEU A 300 -0.17 -19.14 -0.36
N ALA A 301 -0.93 -20.18 -0.71
CA ALA A 301 -1.29 -21.25 0.22
C ALA A 301 -0.06 -22.00 0.73
N ASP A 302 0.90 -22.29 -0.16
CA ASP A 302 2.17 -22.91 0.20
C ASP A 302 3.04 -21.98 1.05
N PHE A 303 3.16 -20.70 0.70
CA PHE A 303 3.91 -19.72 1.50
C PHE A 303 3.31 -19.51 2.89
N ALA A 304 1.99 -19.54 3.02
CA ALA A 304 1.31 -19.33 4.31
C ALA A 304 1.60 -20.42 5.35
N VAL A 305 1.94 -21.64 4.92
CA VAL A 305 2.28 -22.77 5.79
C VAL A 305 3.78 -23.12 5.78
N HIS A 306 4.59 -22.34 5.05
CA HIS A 306 6.02 -22.59 4.94
C HIS A 306 6.72 -22.41 6.32
N PRO A 307 7.66 -23.29 6.71
CA PRO A 307 8.35 -23.18 8.01
C PRO A 307 9.05 -21.83 8.22
N ALA A 308 9.65 -21.25 7.17
CA ALA A 308 10.26 -19.92 7.24
C ALA A 308 9.23 -18.83 7.58
N THR A 309 8.02 -18.91 7.02
CA THR A 309 6.92 -17.98 7.34
C THR A 309 6.50 -18.09 8.80
N ALA A 310 6.39 -19.31 9.33
CA ALA A 310 6.07 -19.52 10.74
C ALA A 310 7.15 -18.92 11.66
N GLN A 311 8.43 -19.13 11.32
CA GLN A 311 9.55 -18.57 12.09
C GLN A 311 9.61 -17.04 12.00
N HIS A 312 9.41 -16.47 10.82
CA HIS A 312 9.38 -15.03 10.57
C HIS A 312 8.27 -14.36 11.40
N LEU A 313 7.03 -14.80 11.23
CA LEU A 313 5.88 -14.25 11.96
C LEU A 313 5.97 -14.44 13.47
N ALA A 314 6.43 -15.61 13.94
CA ALA A 314 6.61 -15.85 15.37
C ALA A 314 7.66 -14.92 15.97
N THR A 315 8.75 -14.66 15.25
CA THR A 315 9.81 -13.74 15.68
C THR A 315 9.31 -12.31 15.73
N GLU A 316 8.58 -11.85 14.70
CA GLU A 316 8.00 -10.52 14.68
C GLU A 316 6.97 -10.33 15.79
N LEU A 317 6.08 -11.31 16.01
CA LEU A 317 5.07 -11.25 17.05
C LEU A 317 5.68 -11.25 18.46
N ALA A 318 6.68 -12.12 18.70
CA ALA A 318 7.41 -12.16 19.96
C ALA A 318 8.13 -10.82 20.21
N THR A 319 8.73 -10.24 19.18
CA THR A 319 9.39 -8.92 19.30
C THR A 319 8.36 -7.83 19.58
N HIS A 320 7.23 -7.81 18.86
CA HIS A 320 6.17 -6.82 19.05
C HIS A 320 5.52 -6.85 20.45
N CYS A 321 5.39 -8.05 21.03
CA CYS A 321 4.73 -8.27 22.31
C CYS A 321 5.70 -8.23 23.50
N VAL A 322 6.95 -8.65 23.36
CA VAL A 322 7.83 -8.93 24.50
C VAL A 322 9.11 -8.07 24.49
N SER A 323 9.57 -7.60 23.34
CA SER A 323 10.84 -6.87 23.30
C SER A 323 10.70 -5.45 23.86
N ASP A 324 11.60 -5.07 24.77
CA ASP A 324 11.82 -3.67 25.17
C ASP A 324 12.77 -2.94 24.19
N ALA A 325 13.53 -3.71 23.39
CA ALA A 325 14.28 -3.15 22.29
C ALA A 325 13.30 -2.79 21.17
N ALA A 326 13.40 -1.57 20.63
CA ALA A 326 12.71 -1.23 19.40
C ALA A 326 12.96 -2.33 18.38
N VAL A 327 11.90 -2.83 17.75
CA VAL A 327 12.03 -3.70 16.56
C VAL A 327 13.03 -2.98 15.66
N ARG A 328 14.19 -3.59 15.40
CA ARG A 328 15.02 -3.20 14.26
C ARG A 328 14.17 -3.56 13.06
N THR A 329 13.22 -2.68 12.73
CA THR A 329 12.60 -2.67 11.41
C THR A 329 13.78 -2.65 10.48
N GLY A 330 13.99 -3.76 9.76
CA GLY A 330 15.04 -3.88 8.77
C GLY A 330 15.05 -2.58 8.01
N GLN A 331 16.24 -1.95 7.94
CA GLN A 331 16.47 -0.61 7.39
C GLN A 331 15.36 -0.24 6.42
N ARG A 332 14.50 0.70 6.81
CA ARG A 332 13.49 1.30 5.94
C ARG A 332 14.20 1.86 4.71
N HIS A 333 14.49 1.00 3.77
CA HIS A 333 14.72 1.37 2.40
C HIS A 333 13.31 1.73 1.95
N GLY A 334 13.02 3.03 2.02
CA GLY A 334 12.59 3.68 0.80
C GLY A 334 13.62 3.33 -0.27
N ALA A 335 13.52 2.11 -0.80
CA ALA A 335 14.07 1.77 -2.09
C ALA A 335 13.31 2.72 -3.00
N GLY A 336 13.96 3.83 -3.29
CA GLY A 336 13.60 4.59 -4.45
C GLY A 336 13.41 3.57 -5.55
N LEU A 337 12.19 3.57 -6.11
CA LEU A 337 11.97 3.22 -7.50
C LEU A 337 13.29 3.51 -8.24
N PRO A 338 13.98 2.49 -8.79
CA PRO A 338 15.23 2.76 -9.46
C PRO A 338 14.98 3.88 -10.44
N ARG A 339 15.71 5.00 -10.27
CA ARG A 339 15.78 6.08 -11.24
C ARG A 339 16.19 5.43 -12.56
N GLN A 340 15.21 5.07 -13.38
CA GLN A 340 15.46 4.75 -14.77
C GLN A 340 16.10 5.99 -15.36
N ARG A 341 17.36 5.79 -15.77
CA ARG A 341 18.27 6.78 -16.30
C ARG A 341 17.57 7.62 -17.36
N ARG A 342 17.56 8.94 -17.16
CA ARG A 342 17.43 9.90 -18.27
C ARG A 342 18.71 9.82 -19.10
N HIS A 343 18.73 8.94 -20.09
CA HIS A 343 19.63 9.06 -21.23
C HIS A 343 18.84 8.74 -22.50
N ALA A 344 18.23 9.78 -23.08
CA ALA A 344 17.93 9.90 -24.50
C ALA A 344 17.36 11.30 -24.76
N ALA A 345 18.24 12.27 -25.01
CA ALA A 345 17.97 13.47 -25.82
C ALA A 345 19.28 14.28 -25.91
N GLY A 346 20.20 13.82 -26.74
CA GLY A 346 21.29 14.64 -27.26
C GLY A 346 20.86 15.20 -28.61
N ALA A 347 20.95 16.53 -28.72
CA ALA A 347 21.22 17.31 -29.92
C ALA A 347 20.23 17.27 -31.11
N VAL A 348 19.55 18.40 -31.31
CA VAL A 348 19.60 19.13 -32.60
C VAL A 348 19.88 20.60 -32.29
N ARG A 349 20.93 21.13 -32.93
CA ARG A 349 21.47 22.50 -32.87
C ARG A 349 20.57 23.51 -33.58
N GLY A 350 20.74 24.79 -33.27
CA GLY A 350 20.37 25.89 -34.17
C GLY A 350 20.52 27.28 -33.53
N ASP A 351 21.58 27.99 -33.92
CA ASP A 351 21.96 29.35 -33.53
C ASP A 351 20.86 30.42 -33.65
N ALA A 352 20.90 31.42 -32.77
CA ALA A 352 20.78 32.84 -33.14
C ALA A 352 21.32 33.75 -32.03
N ARG A 353 22.23 34.65 -32.42
CA ARG A 353 22.92 35.69 -31.62
C ARG A 353 22.05 36.94 -31.39
N ALA A 354 22.60 37.83 -30.54
CA ALA A 354 22.40 39.30 -30.43
C ALA A 354 21.16 39.76 -29.65
N SER A 355 21.17 40.81 -28.80
CA SER A 355 22.15 41.84 -28.38
C SER A 355 21.55 42.69 -27.23
N GLY A 356 22.42 43.40 -26.47
CA GLY A 356 22.13 44.67 -25.78
C GLY A 356 22.09 44.63 -24.24
N HIS A 357 23.12 45.10 -23.51
CA HIS A 357 23.30 46.49 -22.97
C HIS A 357 22.32 46.82 -21.81
N LEU A 358 22.66 47.30 -20.60
CA LEU A 358 23.77 48.03 -19.94
C LEU A 358 23.80 47.55 -18.45
N GLY A 359 24.76 47.80 -17.56
CA GLY A 359 25.70 48.90 -17.39
C GLY A 359 26.58 48.63 -16.14
N ALA A 360 27.74 49.28 -16.11
CA ALA A 360 28.81 49.09 -15.13
C ALA A 360 28.67 50.01 -13.91
N GLY A 361 29.24 49.60 -12.76
CA GLY A 361 29.46 50.43 -11.58
C GLY A 361 30.48 49.81 -10.63
N ARG A 362 31.74 50.27 -10.73
CA ARG A 362 32.90 49.94 -9.88
C ARG A 362 32.75 50.50 -8.46
N ALA A 363 33.33 49.81 -7.46
CA ALA A 363 34.14 50.44 -6.40
C ALA A 363 35.00 49.39 -5.66
N GLN A 364 36.21 49.80 -5.27
CA GLN A 364 37.35 49.01 -4.78
C GLN A 364 37.39 48.83 -3.25
N VAL A 365 37.79 47.62 -2.81
CA VAL A 365 38.85 47.22 -1.82
C VAL A 365 39.51 48.39 -1.02
N PRO A 366 39.74 48.30 0.32
CA PRO A 366 40.90 47.53 0.84
C PRO A 366 40.84 46.82 2.21
N HIS A 367 41.84 45.93 2.32
CA HIS A 367 42.39 45.14 3.43
C HIS A 367 42.71 45.89 4.73
N ALA A 368 42.53 45.21 5.88
CA ALA A 368 43.45 45.12 7.05
C ALA A 368 42.82 44.13 8.07
N ALA A 369 43.39 42.94 8.35
CA ALA A 369 44.40 42.65 9.38
C ALA A 369 43.97 43.05 10.82
N GLY A 370 43.82 42.04 11.71
CA GLY A 370 43.61 42.19 13.16
C GLY A 370 44.87 42.67 13.91
N PRO A 371 45.10 42.37 15.22
CA PRO A 371 44.30 41.60 16.19
C PRO A 371 44.08 42.33 17.55
N ALA A 372 43.22 41.76 18.40
CA ALA A 372 43.37 41.63 19.86
C ALA A 372 42.25 40.72 20.39
#